data_AF-A0A949BUA8-F1
#
_entry.id   AF-A0A949BUA8-F1
#
_cell.length_a   1.000
_cell.length_b   1.000
_cell.length_c   1.000
_cell.angle_alpha   90.00
_cell.angle_beta   90.00
_cell.angle_gamma   90.00
#
_symmetry.space_group_name_H-M   'P 1'
#
loop_
_entity.id
_entity.type
_entity.pdbx_description
1 polymer ?
#
loop_
_entity_poly.entity_id
_entity_poly.type
_entity_poly.pdbx_seq_one_letter_code
_entity_poly.pdbx_strand_id
1 'polypeptide(L)'
;MRDRNLESKIKRLKDFMQLWIKFHDMYKSAVNRDTITPEEEAAFLETKSLIARKYQALKEYLEISSSYDDRTFDVISQLLSLKGVAAISDLSLHKIENDWHGSYIVLNKLLGELDAKEESLKKVSKFRLLLRDLAGSPLINLALLIIVILAIYMVLVYMGKIPGAVESKGKIEFKQGTNDVIK
;
A
#
# COMPACT_ATOMS: atom_id res chain seq x y z
N MET A 1 -3.42 -11.87 11.94
CA MET A 1 -2.71 -12.81 11.05
C MET A 1 -2.11 -12.00 9.92
N ARG A 2 -0.78 -12.04 9.80
CA ARG A 2 -0.03 -11.47 8.68
C ARG A 2 -0.57 -12.09 7.39
N ASP A 3 -0.93 -11.27 6.41
CA ASP A 3 -1.64 -11.73 5.22
C ASP A 3 -0.66 -12.52 4.34
N ARG A 4 -0.50 -13.82 4.64
CA ARG A 4 0.48 -14.71 3.99
C ARG A 4 0.33 -14.73 2.46
N ASN A 5 -0.88 -14.45 1.98
CA ASN A 5 -1.17 -14.33 0.56
C ASN A 5 -0.46 -13.11 -0.04
N LEU A 6 -0.54 -11.94 0.60
CA LEU A 6 0.10 -10.72 0.14
C LEU A 6 1.63 -10.81 0.15
N GLU A 7 2.21 -11.36 1.21
CA GLU A 7 3.66 -11.59 1.28
C GLU A 7 4.13 -12.57 0.20
N SER A 8 3.34 -13.62 -0.08
CA SER A 8 3.59 -14.55 -1.18
C SER A 8 3.52 -13.85 -2.54
N LYS A 9 2.54 -12.95 -2.76
CA LYS A 9 2.43 -12.12 -3.97
C LYS A 9 3.66 -11.24 -4.18
N ILE A 10 4.07 -10.50 -3.15
CA ILE A 10 5.26 -9.64 -3.17
C ILE A 10 6.51 -10.47 -3.48
N LYS A 11 6.69 -11.60 -2.79
CA LYS A 11 7.85 -12.47 -3.01
C LYS A 11 7.90 -12.99 -4.45
N ARG A 12 6.80 -13.50 -4.98
CA ARG A 12 6.73 -14.05 -6.35
C ARG A 12 7.01 -12.99 -7.40
N LEU A 13 6.51 -11.77 -7.21
CA LEU A 13 6.77 -10.65 -8.10
C LEU A 13 8.26 -10.25 -8.07
N LYS A 14 8.88 -10.16 -6.87
CA LYS A 14 10.32 -9.89 -6.72
C LYS A 14 11.18 -10.97 -7.38
N ASP A 15 10.87 -12.24 -7.14
CA ASP A 15 11.55 -13.39 -7.75
C ASP A 15 11.45 -13.34 -9.29
N PHE A 16 10.30 -12.91 -9.82
CA PHE A 16 10.10 -12.73 -11.26
C PHE A 16 10.94 -11.57 -11.81
N MET A 17 10.91 -10.41 -11.15
CA MET A 17 11.67 -9.23 -11.58
C MET A 17 13.17 -9.49 -11.63
N GLN A 18 13.72 -10.26 -10.68
CA GLN A 18 15.13 -10.66 -10.70
C GLN A 18 15.47 -11.50 -11.94
N LEU A 19 14.60 -12.43 -12.32
CA LEU A 19 14.77 -13.21 -13.55
C LEU A 19 14.66 -12.32 -14.79
N TRP A 20 13.75 -11.34 -14.78
CA TRP A 20 13.56 -10.41 -15.88
C TRP A 20 14.78 -9.51 -16.11
N ILE A 21 15.39 -9.02 -15.04
CA ILE A 21 16.65 -8.26 -15.09
C ILE A 21 17.80 -9.15 -15.57
N LYS A 22 17.91 -10.37 -15.04
CA LYS A 22 18.93 -11.32 -15.51
C LYS A 22 18.83 -11.56 -17.02
N PHE A 23 17.62 -11.75 -17.54
CA PHE A 23 17.41 -11.95 -18.97
C PHE A 23 17.83 -10.73 -19.80
N HIS A 24 17.54 -9.52 -19.32
CA HIS A 24 18.03 -8.28 -19.90
C HIS A 24 19.54 -8.23 -19.99
N ASP A 25 20.22 -8.47 -18.88
CA ASP A 25 21.68 -8.46 -18.80
C ASP A 25 22.30 -9.49 -19.75
N MET A 26 21.69 -10.67 -19.88
CA MET A 26 22.17 -11.71 -20.79
C MET A 26 22.16 -11.23 -22.24
N TYR A 27 21.02 -10.77 -22.76
CA TYR A 27 20.99 -10.35 -24.15
C TYR A 27 21.78 -9.07 -24.39
N LYS A 28 21.76 -8.13 -23.44
CA LYS A 28 22.53 -6.88 -23.52
C LYS A 28 24.03 -7.14 -23.57
N SER A 29 24.51 -8.13 -22.81
CA SER A 29 25.90 -8.56 -22.87
C SER A 29 26.30 -9.21 -24.20
N ALA A 30 25.34 -9.78 -24.92
CA ALA A 30 25.54 -10.41 -26.23
C ALA A 30 25.48 -9.43 -27.41
N VAL A 31 24.97 -8.22 -27.19
CA VAL A 31 24.99 -7.16 -28.20
C VAL A 31 26.44 -6.87 -28.60
N ASN A 32 26.71 -6.86 -29.90
CA ASN A 32 28.04 -6.62 -30.47
C ASN A 32 29.11 -7.65 -30.08
N ARG A 33 28.73 -8.84 -29.59
CA ARG A 33 29.67 -9.96 -29.39
C ARG A 33 29.75 -10.84 -30.63
N ASP A 34 30.98 -11.07 -31.10
CA ASP A 34 31.24 -11.95 -32.24
C ASP A 34 31.15 -13.44 -31.90
N THR A 35 31.30 -13.80 -30.61
CA THR A 35 31.29 -15.18 -30.14
C THR A 35 30.38 -15.36 -28.93
N ILE A 36 29.42 -16.27 -29.08
CA ILE A 36 28.48 -16.73 -28.05
C ILE A 36 28.72 -18.23 -27.85
N THR A 37 29.00 -18.64 -26.61
CA THR A 37 29.26 -20.05 -26.32
C THR A 37 27.96 -20.86 -26.32
N PRO A 38 28.02 -22.18 -26.59
CA PRO A 38 26.86 -23.05 -26.48
C PRO A 38 26.19 -23.00 -25.10
N GLU A 39 26.97 -22.83 -24.03
CA GLU A 39 26.49 -22.75 -22.65
C GLU A 39 25.71 -21.46 -22.40
N GLU A 40 26.18 -20.32 -22.92
CA GLU A 40 25.49 -19.02 -22.83
C GLU A 40 24.14 -19.06 -23.57
N GLU A 41 24.13 -19.65 -24.76
CA GLU A 41 22.92 -19.84 -25.56
C GLU A 41 21.92 -20.75 -24.82
N ALA A 42 22.38 -21.88 -24.28
CA ALA A 42 21.52 -22.79 -23.52
C ALA A 42 20.93 -22.10 -22.27
N ALA A 43 21.75 -21.38 -21.51
CA ALA A 43 21.31 -20.63 -20.35
C ALA A 43 20.28 -19.54 -20.72
N PHE A 44 20.45 -18.89 -21.88
CA PHE A 44 19.53 -17.89 -22.37
C PHE A 44 18.16 -18.50 -22.69
N LEU A 45 18.14 -19.60 -23.44
CA LEU A 45 16.90 -20.29 -23.80
C LEU A 45 16.18 -20.89 -22.58
N GLU A 46 16.93 -21.40 -21.61
CA GLU A 46 16.37 -21.87 -20.34
C GLU A 46 15.73 -20.72 -19.56
N THR A 47 16.45 -19.60 -19.42
CA THR A 47 15.97 -18.40 -18.73
C THR A 47 14.72 -17.84 -19.41
N LYS A 48 14.74 -17.74 -20.74
CA LYS A 48 13.59 -17.35 -21.57
C LYS A 48 12.36 -18.22 -21.29
N SER A 49 12.53 -19.54 -21.33
CA SER A 49 11.47 -20.51 -21.06
C SER A 49 10.92 -20.41 -19.64
N LEU A 50 11.81 -20.18 -18.66
CA LEU A 50 11.44 -20.02 -17.26
C LEU A 50 10.63 -18.74 -17.04
N ILE A 51 11.00 -17.63 -17.70
CA ILE A 51 10.26 -16.37 -17.63
C ILE A 51 8.87 -16.54 -18.21
N ALA A 52 8.73 -17.14 -19.40
CA ALA A 52 7.41 -17.36 -20.02
C ALA A 52 6.46 -18.13 -19.08
N ARG A 53 6.94 -19.21 -18.46
CA ARG A 53 6.16 -19.98 -17.48
C ARG A 53 5.81 -19.19 -16.23
N LYS A 54 6.79 -18.49 -15.63
CA LYS A 54 6.57 -17.72 -14.41
C LYS A 54 5.67 -16.52 -14.63
N TYR A 55 5.74 -15.89 -15.80
CA TYR A 55 4.87 -14.79 -16.17
C TYR A 55 3.42 -15.24 -16.23
N GLN A 56 3.13 -16.36 -16.91
CA GLN A 56 1.78 -16.90 -16.97
C GLN A 56 1.20 -17.15 -15.57
N ALA A 57 1.98 -17.81 -14.71
CA ALA A 57 1.58 -18.06 -13.32
C ALA A 57 1.41 -16.76 -12.51
N LEU A 58 2.26 -15.75 -12.75
CA LEU A 58 2.19 -14.46 -12.07
C LEU A 58 0.95 -13.67 -12.48
N LYS A 59 0.61 -13.68 -13.78
CA LYS A 59 -0.57 -13.02 -14.33
C LYS A 59 -1.86 -13.57 -13.73
N GLU A 60 -1.98 -14.90 -13.70
CA GLU A 60 -3.11 -15.58 -13.06
C GLU A 60 -3.20 -15.26 -11.56
N TYR A 61 -2.06 -15.24 -10.87
CA TYR A 61 -2.01 -15.08 -9.42
C TYR A 61 -2.20 -13.64 -8.93
N LEU A 62 -1.77 -12.65 -9.73
CA LEU A 62 -1.90 -11.23 -9.44
C LEU A 62 -3.17 -10.61 -10.04
N GLU A 63 -3.96 -11.36 -10.80
CA GLU A 63 -5.17 -10.87 -11.50
C GLU A 63 -4.86 -9.63 -12.35
N ILE A 64 -3.68 -9.59 -12.99
CA ILE A 64 -3.27 -8.45 -13.82
C ILE A 64 -4.28 -8.33 -14.96
N SER A 65 -5.00 -7.21 -14.99
CA SER A 65 -6.00 -6.94 -16.03
C SER A 65 -5.36 -6.95 -17.41
N SER A 66 -6.11 -7.40 -18.41
CA SER A 66 -5.69 -7.45 -19.83
C SER A 66 -5.28 -6.09 -20.42
N SER A 67 -5.50 -4.98 -19.70
CA SER A 67 -5.04 -3.64 -20.10
C SER A 67 -3.51 -3.46 -20.04
N TYR A 68 -2.80 -4.28 -19.26
CA TYR A 68 -1.33 -4.21 -19.13
C TYR A 68 -0.60 -5.16 -20.11
N ASP A 69 -1.35 -5.88 -20.94
CA ASP A 69 -1.04 -7.26 -21.31
C ASP A 69 -0.30 -7.43 -22.64
N ASP A 70 -0.53 -6.54 -23.62
CA ASP A 70 -0.07 -6.85 -24.98
C ASP A 70 1.37 -6.43 -25.28
N ARG A 71 1.86 -5.29 -24.78
CA ARG A 71 3.20 -4.78 -25.18
C ARG A 71 4.34 -5.26 -24.29
N THR A 72 4.05 -5.59 -23.04
CA THR A 72 5.01 -5.88 -21.98
C THR A 72 5.89 -7.12 -22.30
N PHE A 73 5.37 -8.09 -23.07
CA PHE A 73 6.07 -9.37 -23.32
C PHE A 73 6.44 -9.66 -24.78
N ASP A 74 6.25 -8.70 -25.68
CA ASP A 74 6.74 -8.80 -27.06
C ASP A 74 8.27 -8.96 -27.11
N VAL A 75 9.00 -8.48 -26.10
CA VAL A 75 10.46 -8.61 -25.95
C VAL A 75 10.91 -10.08 -26.05
N ILE A 76 10.22 -11.00 -25.37
CA ILE A 76 10.57 -12.43 -25.37
C ILE A 76 10.39 -13.04 -26.76
N SER A 77 9.31 -12.65 -27.45
CA SER A 77 8.98 -13.14 -28.78
C SER A 77 9.94 -12.59 -29.83
N GLN A 78 10.44 -11.36 -29.66
CA GLN A 78 11.40 -10.71 -30.55
C GLN A 78 12.81 -11.32 -30.47
N LEU A 79 13.22 -11.86 -29.31
CA LEU A 79 14.56 -12.40 -29.09
C LEU A 79 14.58 -13.94 -29.18
N LEU A 80 14.82 -14.50 -30.37
CA LEU A 80 14.75 -15.95 -30.60
C LEU A 80 15.92 -16.75 -29.99
N SER A 81 17.13 -16.23 -30.12
CA SER A 81 18.38 -16.86 -29.66
C SER A 81 19.37 -15.78 -29.23
N LEU A 82 20.33 -16.12 -28.38
CA LEU A 82 21.36 -15.19 -27.92
C LEU A 82 22.30 -14.81 -29.07
N LYS A 83 22.65 -15.77 -29.93
CA LYS A 83 23.36 -15.53 -31.20
C LYS A 83 22.60 -14.60 -32.14
N GLY A 84 21.27 -14.74 -32.19
CA GLY A 84 20.42 -13.88 -33.01
C GLY A 84 20.52 -12.41 -32.59
N VAL A 85 20.71 -12.15 -31.29
CA VAL A 85 20.82 -10.78 -30.74
C VAL A 85 22.00 -10.01 -31.32
N ALA A 86 23.14 -10.66 -31.54
CA ALA A 86 24.31 -10.04 -32.16
C ALA A 86 24.04 -9.58 -33.61
N ALA A 87 23.02 -10.13 -34.27
CA ALA A 87 22.63 -9.80 -35.64
C ALA A 87 21.41 -8.84 -35.73
N ILE A 88 20.88 -8.38 -34.60
CA ILE A 88 19.74 -7.46 -34.55
C ILE A 88 20.20 -6.05 -34.94
N SER A 89 19.40 -5.36 -35.76
CA SER A 89 19.68 -3.95 -36.09
C SER A 89 19.55 -3.04 -34.87
N ASP A 90 20.35 -1.97 -34.80
CA ASP A 90 20.28 -0.99 -33.70
C ASP A 90 18.86 -0.45 -33.48
N LEU A 91 18.11 -0.20 -34.57
CA LEU A 91 16.73 0.27 -34.49
C LEU A 91 15.81 -0.76 -33.80
N SER A 92 15.95 -2.04 -34.15
CA SER A 92 15.20 -3.12 -33.51
C SER A 92 15.62 -3.30 -32.05
N LEU A 93 16.92 -3.18 -31.75
CA LEU A 93 17.44 -3.23 -30.39
C LEU A 93 16.83 -2.11 -29.52
N HIS A 94 16.79 -0.87 -30.02
CA HIS A 94 16.16 0.24 -29.32
C HIS A 94 14.68 0.02 -29.04
N LYS A 95 13.95 -0.60 -29.96
CA LYS A 95 12.55 -0.98 -29.73
C LYS A 95 12.43 -2.00 -28.60
N ILE A 96 13.25 -3.06 -28.64
CA ILE A 96 13.30 -4.11 -27.61
C ILE A 96 13.62 -3.51 -26.24
N GLU A 97 14.58 -2.59 -26.16
CA GLU A 97 14.91 -1.87 -24.93
C GLU A 97 13.76 -1.02 -24.41
N ASN A 98 13.04 -0.32 -25.28
CA ASN A 98 11.87 0.47 -24.89
C ASN A 98 10.73 -0.42 -24.38
N ASP A 99 10.45 -1.54 -25.07
CA ASP A 99 9.45 -2.51 -24.66
C ASP A 99 9.82 -3.14 -23.30
N TRP A 100 11.10 -3.49 -23.10
CA TRP A 100 11.62 -4.00 -21.84
C TRP A 100 11.48 -2.96 -20.73
N HIS A 101 11.87 -1.71 -20.97
CA HIS A 101 11.77 -0.65 -19.97
C HIS A 101 10.31 -0.38 -19.57
N GLY A 102 9.41 -0.33 -20.55
CA GLY A 102 7.97 -0.21 -20.31
C GLY A 102 7.44 -1.34 -19.43
N SER A 103 7.84 -2.57 -19.72
CA SER A 103 7.46 -3.73 -18.89
C SER A 103 7.97 -3.62 -17.46
N TYR A 104 9.21 -3.14 -17.28
CA TYR A 104 9.84 -2.99 -15.98
C TYR A 104 9.14 -1.93 -15.13
N ILE A 105 8.69 -0.81 -15.73
CA ILE A 105 7.89 0.21 -15.04
C ILE A 105 6.59 -0.38 -14.51
N VAL A 106 5.87 -1.15 -15.34
CA VAL A 106 4.61 -1.79 -14.94
C VAL A 106 4.82 -2.73 -13.76
N LEU A 107 5.85 -3.59 -13.80
CA LEU A 107 6.17 -4.51 -12.72
C LEU A 107 6.51 -3.77 -11.42
N ASN A 108 7.28 -2.66 -11.49
CA ASN A 108 7.60 -1.84 -10.31
C ASN A 108 6.36 -1.15 -9.75
N LYS A 109 5.45 -0.66 -10.59
CA LYS A 109 4.18 -0.07 -10.16
C LYS A 109 3.35 -1.10 -9.38
N LEU A 110 3.20 -2.30 -9.93
CA LEU A 110 2.50 -3.41 -9.27
C LEU A 110 3.14 -3.77 -7.93
N LEU A 111 4.47 -3.77 -7.87
CA LEU A 111 5.17 -4.04 -6.61
C LEU A 111 4.89 -2.95 -5.57
N GLY A 112 4.94 -1.68 -5.97
CA GLY A 112 4.62 -0.55 -5.09
C GLY A 112 3.19 -0.60 -4.55
N GLU A 113 2.22 -0.98 -5.39
CA GLU A 113 0.82 -1.15 -4.97
C GLU A 113 0.67 -2.26 -3.91
N LEU A 114 1.38 -3.38 -4.07
CA LEU A 114 1.37 -4.49 -3.11
C LEU A 114 2.06 -4.12 -1.79
N ASP A 115 3.22 -3.44 -1.85
CA ASP A 115 3.95 -2.99 -0.67
C ASP A 115 3.14 -1.93 0.12
N ALA A 116 2.47 -0.99 -0.56
CA ALA A 116 1.57 -0.03 0.07
C ALA A 116 0.38 -0.71 0.77
N LYS A 117 -0.21 -1.74 0.13
CA LYS A 117 -1.25 -2.56 0.74
C LYS A 117 -0.74 -3.25 2.00
N GLU A 118 0.48 -3.79 1.97
CA GLU A 118 1.10 -4.47 3.12
C GLU A 118 1.30 -3.49 4.29
N GLU A 119 1.76 -2.28 4.01
CA GLU A 119 1.96 -1.24 5.01
C GLU A 119 0.63 -0.79 5.65
N SER A 120 -0.43 -0.63 4.84
CA SER A 120 -1.75 -0.26 5.33
C SER A 120 -2.32 -1.30 6.30
N LEU A 121 -2.17 -2.60 5.99
CA LEU A 121 -2.61 -3.70 6.85
C LEU A 121 -1.82 -3.74 8.17
N LYS A 122 -0.51 -3.45 8.13
CA LYS A 122 0.32 -3.32 9.33
C LYS A 122 -0.13 -2.16 10.21
N LYS A 123 -0.48 -1.01 9.64
CA LYS A 123 -1.01 0.16 10.37
C LYS A 123 -2.33 -0.13 11.06
N VAL A 124 -3.29 -0.74 10.35
CA VAL A 124 -4.60 -1.13 10.92
C VAL A 124 -4.43 -2.12 12.06
N SER A 125 -3.55 -3.11 11.92
CA SER A 125 -3.27 -4.07 13.00
C SER A 125 -2.70 -3.39 14.24
N LYS A 126 -1.76 -2.45 14.09
CA LYS A 126 -1.20 -1.69 15.22
C LYS A 126 -2.27 -0.83 15.88
N PHE A 127 -3.08 -0.13 15.11
CA PHE A 127 -4.17 0.69 15.63
C PHE A 127 -5.20 -0.13 16.41
N ARG A 128 -5.59 -1.31 15.89
CA ARG A 128 -6.49 -2.23 16.59
C ARG A 128 -5.89 -2.77 17.89
N LEU A 129 -4.59 -3.10 17.89
CA LEU A 129 -3.90 -3.55 19.10
C LEU A 129 -3.83 -2.43 20.14
N LEU A 130 -3.47 -1.21 19.74
CA LEU A 130 -3.47 -0.04 20.61
C LEU A 130 -4.87 0.25 21.17
N LEU A 131 -5.91 0.21 20.35
CA LEU A 131 -7.29 0.37 20.81
C LEU A 131 -7.71 -0.71 21.81
N ARG A 132 -7.28 -1.96 21.61
CA ARG A 132 -7.57 -3.06 22.55
C ARG A 132 -6.87 -2.85 23.89
N ASP A 133 -5.61 -2.45 23.86
CA ASP A 133 -4.82 -2.21 25.08
C ASP A 133 -5.35 -0.99 25.85
N LEU A 134 -5.90 0.00 25.14
CA LEU A 134 -6.58 1.15 25.72
C LEU A 134 -7.95 0.76 26.31
N ALA A 135 -8.81 0.05 25.58
CA ALA A 135 -10.13 -0.38 26.04
C ALA A 135 -10.10 -1.39 27.20
N GLY A 136 -9.00 -2.13 27.36
CA GLY A 136 -8.79 -3.02 28.51
C GLY A 136 -8.44 -2.30 29.81
N SER A 137 -8.13 -1.01 29.78
CA SER A 137 -7.74 -0.27 30.98
C SER A 137 -8.96 0.18 31.79
N PRO A 138 -8.97 -0.02 33.13
CA PRO A 138 -10.10 0.36 33.98
C PRO A 138 -10.36 1.88 33.96
N LEU A 139 -9.33 2.69 33.72
CA LEU A 139 -9.44 4.14 33.60
C LEU A 139 -10.21 4.59 32.36
N ILE A 140 -9.98 3.95 31.22
CA ILE A 140 -10.67 4.30 29.97
C ILE A 140 -12.13 3.84 30.01
N ASN A 141 -12.42 2.70 30.64
CA ASN A 141 -13.79 2.28 30.90
C ASN A 141 -14.53 3.29 31.80
N LEU A 142 -13.85 3.82 32.83
CA LEU A 142 -14.41 4.88 33.67
C LEU A 142 -14.67 6.16 32.87
N ALA A 143 -13.71 6.59 32.04
CA ALA A 143 -13.85 7.78 31.20
C ALA A 143 -15.00 7.64 30.18
N LEU A 144 -15.13 6.48 29.54
CA LEU A 144 -16.24 6.18 28.62
C LEU A 144 -17.58 6.20 29.36
N LEU A 145 -17.64 5.62 30.57
CA LEU A 145 -18.85 5.64 31.39
C LEU A 145 -19.24 7.08 31.78
N ILE A 146 -18.27 7.93 32.13
CA ILE A 146 -18.49 9.36 32.40
C ILE A 146 -19.03 10.08 31.16
N ILE A 147 -18.45 9.82 29.98
CA ILE A 147 -18.92 10.42 28.71
C ILE A 147 -20.36 10.00 28.40
N VAL A 148 -20.70 8.72 28.61
CA VAL A 148 -22.07 8.21 28.41
C VAL A 148 -23.04 8.85 29.41
N ILE A 149 -22.67 8.97 30.68
CA ILE A 149 -23.48 9.67 31.69
C ILE A 149 -23.70 11.13 31.30
N LEU A 150 -22.65 11.84 30.86
CA LEU A 150 -22.75 13.23 30.42
C LEU A 150 -23.66 13.37 29.18
N ALA A 151 -23.58 12.44 28.23
CA ALA A 151 -24.45 12.43 27.06
C ALA A 151 -25.93 12.20 27.45
N ILE A 152 -26.19 11.25 28.35
CA ILE A 152 -27.54 11.00 28.88
C ILE A 152 -28.06 12.22 29.63
N TYR A 153 -27.23 12.83 30.49
CA TYR A 153 -27.57 14.07 31.19
C TYR A 153 -27.93 15.19 30.20
N MET A 154 -27.12 15.39 29.16
CA MET A 154 -27.38 16.42 28.15
C MET A 154 -28.71 16.17 27.42
N VAL A 155 -29.01 14.92 27.07
CA VAL A 155 -30.29 14.54 26.44
C VAL A 155 -31.48 14.76 27.39
N LEU A 156 -31.35 14.43 28.68
CA LEU A 156 -32.40 14.63 29.67
C LEU A 156 -32.71 16.11 29.94
N VAL A 157 -31.66 16.95 29.95
CA VAL A 157 -31.80 18.41 30.01
C VAL A 157 -32.51 18.93 28.75
N TYR A 158 -32.13 18.43 27.57
CA TYR A 158 -32.74 18.84 26.30
C TYR A 158 -34.22 18.43 26.18
N MET A 159 -34.60 17.29 26.78
CA MET A 159 -36.00 16.85 26.87
C MET A 159 -36.82 17.59 27.95
N GLY A 160 -36.25 18.62 28.61
CA GLY A 160 -36.96 19.45 29.58
C GLY A 160 -37.34 18.73 30.88
N LYS A 161 -36.78 17.54 31.15
CA LYS A 161 -37.09 16.74 32.34
C LYS A 161 -36.30 17.14 33.58
N ILE A 162 -35.29 17.99 33.45
CA ILE A 162 -34.47 18.51 34.56
C ILE A 162 -34.38 20.03 34.41
N PRO A 163 -34.72 20.83 35.43
CA PRO A 163 -34.57 22.28 35.36
C PRO A 163 -33.08 22.62 35.25
N GLY A 164 -32.68 23.21 34.11
CA GLY A 164 -31.35 23.73 33.92
C GLY A 164 -31.03 24.78 34.99
N ALA A 165 -29.89 24.65 35.66
CA ALA A 165 -29.46 25.59 36.68
C ALA A 165 -29.11 26.95 36.06
N VAL A 166 -30.11 27.82 35.87
CA VAL A 166 -29.92 29.26 35.60
C VAL A 166 -31.07 30.05 36.24
N GLU A 167 -30.82 30.64 37.41
CA GLU A 167 -31.11 32.05 37.73
C GLU A 167 -30.85 32.30 39.23
N SER A 168 -29.66 32.83 39.56
CA SER A 168 -29.46 33.53 40.84
C SER A 168 -29.75 35.02 40.63
N LYS A 169 -31.03 35.41 40.67
CA LYS A 169 -31.42 36.81 40.86
C LYS A 169 -31.27 37.17 42.35
N GLY A 170 -30.05 37.51 42.75
CA GLY A 170 -29.78 38.18 44.03
C GLY A 170 -30.16 39.65 43.95
N LYS A 171 -31.45 39.95 44.20
CA LYS A 171 -31.94 41.32 44.42
C LYS A 171 -31.57 41.72 45.85
N ILE A 172 -30.50 42.48 46.04
CA ILE A 172 -30.16 43.03 47.36
C ILE A 172 -31.08 44.23 47.61
N GLU A 173 -32.14 44.02 48.40
CA GLU A 173 -32.92 45.10 49.00
C GLU A 173 -32.13 45.68 50.19
N PHE A 174 -31.66 46.92 50.05
CA PHE A 174 -31.21 47.72 51.19
C PHE A 174 -32.41 48.48 51.74
N LYS A 175 -32.92 48.06 52.90
CA LYS A 175 -33.86 48.86 53.71
C LYS A 175 -33.13 49.50 54.89
N GLN A 176 -33.47 50.78 55.05
CA GLN A 176 -32.96 51.81 55.93
C GLN A 176 -32.97 51.47 57.42
N GLY A 177 -32.04 52.10 58.15
CA GLY A 177 -32.06 52.26 59.61
C GLY A 177 -31.24 53.48 60.03
N THR A 178 -31.95 54.61 60.14
CA THR A 178 -31.63 55.91 60.74
C THR A 178 -30.69 55.86 61.95
N ASN A 179 -29.77 56.82 62.03
CA ASN A 179 -29.66 57.66 63.23
C ASN A 179 -28.94 58.98 62.94
N ASP A 180 -29.52 60.02 63.53
CA ASP A 180 -29.17 61.44 63.50
C ASP A 180 -27.72 61.76 63.92
N VAL A 181 -27.25 62.98 63.60
CA VAL A 181 -27.08 64.12 64.54
C VAL A 181 -26.03 65.11 63.95
N ILE A 182 -26.32 66.43 64.05
CA ILE A 182 -25.47 67.64 63.96
C ILE A 182 -25.23 68.15 62.52
N LYS A 183 -25.69 69.33 62.06
CA LYS A 183 -25.95 70.64 62.70
C LYS A 183 -26.93 71.46 61.87
#